data_AF-A0A965AYG7-F1
#
_entry.id   AF-A0A965AYG7-F1
#
_cell.length_a   1.000
_cell.length_b   1.000
_cell.length_c   1.000
_cell.angle_alpha   90.00
_cell.angle_beta   90.00
_cell.angle_gamma   90.00
#
_symmetry.space_group_name_H-M   'P 1'
#
loop_
_entity.id
_entity.type
_entity.pdbx_description
1 polymer ?
#
loop_
_entity_poly.entity_id
_entity_poly.type
_entity_poly.pdbx_seq_one_letter_code
_entity_poly.pdbx_strand_id
1 'polypeptide(L)'
;MAYLLGIDTGGTYTDAVILQDEERVIASAKSLTTRHDLAEGIGKAAQAVLDESGVAAGEISMASLSTTLATNALVEGQGGKVALVFVGFRDGDLEKHGLSDALAGDPVLTLAGGHNHAGGEVAPLDMDALTAWLTGLDGVSAFAVAAQFATRNPSHELKITEALRRLTGKPVSASHQLSAKLNGPKRALTAVLNARLIGMIDRLIQRAAEGLADLGVNAPLMVVRGDGALISADQAREKPIETILSGPAASIVGARWLTQAQNALVSDIGGTTTDVAVLRDGQPAIDPNGAQVGKYRTMVEAVAMRTTGLGGDSEVHFLSQGLRGGVFLGPRRVLPISLAAQIAPDVVHATLDQQLRTVLPSDFDGRFIRRMTIFGDAGLPARDQAVLDRITPDLQPMGQVIKTRIDTQAIARMVARGMVQIAALTPTDASHALGRTDVWDKEAAEKALLLFGRRRTGAGEMLSTQPAHMADII
;
A
#
# COMPACT_ATOMS: atom_id res chain seq x y z
N MET A 1 -29.85 18.47 3.49
CA MET A 1 -28.99 17.93 2.44
C MET A 1 -27.58 18.04 2.93
N ALA A 2 -26.97 16.89 3.19
CA ALA A 2 -25.57 16.75 3.54
C ALA A 2 -24.83 16.11 2.36
N TYR A 3 -23.74 16.72 1.92
CA TYR A 3 -22.84 16.14 0.94
C TYR A 3 -21.60 15.61 1.64
N LEU A 4 -21.26 14.34 1.41
CA LEU A 4 -20.13 13.68 2.02
C LEU A 4 -19.12 13.33 0.93
N LEU A 5 -17.88 13.77 1.11
CA LEU A 5 -16.78 13.50 0.19
C LEU A 5 -15.96 12.31 0.71
N GLY A 6 -16.02 11.18 0.02
CA GLY A 6 -15.16 10.02 0.28
C GLY A 6 -13.96 10.02 -0.66
N ILE A 7 -12.76 9.78 -0.13
CA ILE A 7 -11.52 9.69 -0.91
C ILE A 7 -10.76 8.44 -0.50
N ASP A 8 -10.37 7.61 -1.47
CA ASP A 8 -9.48 6.48 -1.26
C ASP A 8 -8.19 6.65 -2.05
N THR A 9 -7.05 6.58 -1.35
CA THR A 9 -5.73 6.70 -1.95
C THR A 9 -5.01 5.36 -1.99
N GLY A 10 -5.07 4.72 -3.16
CA GLY A 10 -4.36 3.49 -3.48
C GLY A 10 -2.98 3.73 -4.12
N GLY A 11 -2.32 2.64 -4.50
CA GLY A 11 -0.98 2.69 -5.12
C GLY A 11 -0.96 3.10 -6.60
N THR A 12 -2.09 3.02 -7.30
CA THR A 12 -2.20 3.37 -8.74
C THR A 12 -3.08 4.60 -8.92
N TYR A 13 -4.23 4.59 -8.25
CA TYR A 13 -5.24 5.64 -8.36
C TYR A 13 -5.64 6.18 -7.01
N THR A 14 -6.10 7.42 -7.05
CA THR A 14 -6.84 8.08 -5.99
C THR A 14 -8.26 8.26 -6.50
N ASP A 15 -9.21 7.65 -5.80
CA ASP A 15 -10.62 7.63 -6.12
C ASP A 15 -11.36 8.62 -5.20
N ALA A 16 -12.34 9.35 -5.74
CA ALA A 16 -13.18 10.26 -4.97
C ALA A 16 -14.65 10.07 -5.33
N VAL A 17 -15.53 10.15 -4.34
CA VAL A 17 -16.98 9.98 -4.48
C VAL A 17 -17.68 11.03 -3.65
N ILE A 18 -18.76 11.61 -4.19
CA ILE A 18 -19.69 12.43 -3.39
C ILE A 18 -20.98 11.66 -3.18
N LEU A 19 -21.37 11.53 -1.91
CA LEU A 19 -22.66 11.00 -1.46
C LEU A 19 -23.58 12.14 -1.04
N GLN A 20 -24.85 12.05 -1.41
CA GLN A 20 -25.93 12.90 -0.91
C GLN A 20 -26.74 12.13 0.12
N ASP A 21 -26.85 12.71 1.33
CA ASP A 21 -27.69 12.22 2.44
C ASP A 21 -27.46 10.73 2.79
N GLU A 22 -26.24 10.22 2.59
CA GLU A 22 -25.86 8.79 2.79
C GLU A 22 -26.65 7.77 1.95
N GLU A 23 -27.44 8.22 0.98
CA GLU A 23 -28.37 7.38 0.22
C GLU A 23 -27.98 7.26 -1.25
N ARG A 24 -27.34 8.29 -1.81
CA ARG A 24 -27.12 8.38 -3.25
C ARG A 24 -25.71 8.83 -3.59
N VAL A 25 -25.03 8.06 -4.44
CA VAL A 25 -23.82 8.51 -5.14
C VAL A 25 -24.24 9.50 -6.23
N ILE A 26 -23.72 10.72 -6.16
CA ILE A 26 -24.04 11.77 -7.13
C ILE A 26 -22.93 12.01 -8.16
N ALA A 27 -21.67 11.72 -7.81
CA ALA A 27 -20.53 11.78 -8.71
C ALA A 27 -19.39 10.88 -8.20
N SER A 28 -18.53 10.45 -9.12
CA SER A 28 -17.32 9.70 -8.80
C SER A 28 -16.21 10.04 -9.78
N ALA A 29 -15.06 10.47 -9.28
CA ALA A 29 -13.89 10.78 -10.10
C ALA A 29 -12.68 9.94 -9.72
N LYS A 30 -11.73 9.87 -10.66
CA LYS A 30 -10.50 9.09 -10.52
C LYS A 30 -9.32 9.91 -11.01
N SER A 31 -8.25 9.96 -10.21
CA SER A 31 -6.97 10.59 -10.57
C SER A 31 -5.84 9.60 -10.40
N LEU A 32 -4.76 9.74 -11.19
CA LEU A 32 -3.53 8.99 -10.95
C LEU A 32 -2.94 9.38 -9.57
N THR A 33 -2.46 8.37 -8.84
CA THR A 33 -1.79 8.60 -7.56
C THR A 33 -0.42 9.26 -7.78
N THR A 34 -0.22 10.43 -7.18
CA THR A 34 1.09 11.08 -7.10
C THR A 34 1.92 10.46 -5.98
N ARG A 35 2.70 9.41 -6.28
CA ARG A 35 3.42 8.62 -5.24
C ARG A 35 4.36 9.43 -4.34
N HIS A 36 4.95 10.50 -4.85
CA HIS A 36 5.89 11.33 -4.08
C HIS A 36 5.18 12.37 -3.19
N ASP A 37 3.92 12.70 -3.49
CA ASP A 37 3.05 13.53 -2.65
C ASP A 37 1.58 13.09 -2.85
N LEU A 38 1.13 12.14 -2.03
CA LEU A 38 -0.22 11.59 -2.13
C LEU A 38 -1.31 12.67 -1.99
N ALA A 39 -1.04 13.77 -1.28
CA ALA A 39 -1.99 14.85 -1.11
C ALA A 39 -2.30 15.57 -2.43
N GLU A 40 -1.36 15.60 -3.39
CA GLU A 40 -1.63 16.13 -4.72
C GLU A 40 -2.65 15.26 -5.48
N GLY A 41 -2.52 13.93 -5.37
CA GLY A 41 -3.48 12.99 -5.95
C GLY A 41 -4.87 13.14 -5.33
N ILE A 42 -4.93 13.31 -4.01
CA ILE A 42 -6.15 13.58 -3.23
C ILE A 42 -6.82 14.88 -3.71
N GLY A 43 -6.06 15.98 -3.82
CA GLY A 43 -6.59 17.27 -4.29
C GLY A 43 -7.13 17.19 -5.71
N LYS A 44 -6.43 16.53 -6.63
CA LYS A 44 -6.90 16.31 -8.01
C LYS A 44 -8.18 15.50 -8.08
N ALA A 45 -8.28 14.41 -7.32
CA ALA A 45 -9.49 13.59 -7.28
C ALA A 45 -10.67 14.37 -6.68
N ALA A 46 -10.44 15.12 -5.60
CA ALA A 46 -11.44 15.97 -4.97
C ALA A 46 -11.95 17.07 -5.91
N GLN A 47 -11.05 17.79 -6.60
CA GLN A 47 -11.44 18.79 -7.59
C GLN A 47 -12.27 18.17 -8.72
N ALA A 48 -11.82 17.04 -9.28
CA ALA A 48 -12.52 16.40 -10.39
C ALA A 48 -13.94 15.96 -10.02
N VAL A 49 -14.14 15.40 -8.81
CA VAL A 49 -15.49 14.98 -8.38
C VAL A 49 -16.40 16.16 -8.05
N LEU A 50 -15.84 17.27 -7.53
CA LEU A 50 -16.59 18.51 -7.33
C LEU A 50 -17.07 19.09 -8.68
N ASP A 51 -16.17 19.17 -9.67
CA ASP A 51 -16.49 19.66 -11.01
C ASP A 51 -17.57 18.80 -11.70
N GLU A 52 -17.45 17.47 -11.59
CA GLU A 52 -18.43 16.53 -12.15
C GLU A 52 -19.81 16.64 -11.46
N SER A 53 -19.82 16.78 -10.13
CA SER A 53 -21.07 16.85 -9.36
C SER A 53 -21.81 18.19 -9.49
N GLY A 54 -21.08 19.27 -9.73
CA GLY A 54 -21.60 20.64 -9.63
C GLY A 54 -21.92 21.11 -8.19
N VAL A 55 -21.57 20.32 -7.17
CA VAL A 55 -21.72 20.69 -5.76
C VAL A 55 -20.68 21.72 -5.38
N ALA A 56 -21.09 22.78 -4.67
CA ALA A 56 -20.14 23.76 -4.18
C ALA A 56 -19.29 23.16 -3.05
N ALA A 57 -17.98 23.37 -3.08
CA ALA A 57 -17.05 22.82 -2.09
C ALA A 57 -17.42 23.16 -0.63
N GLY A 58 -18.01 24.34 -0.39
CA GLY A 58 -18.49 24.77 0.93
C GLY A 58 -19.75 24.06 1.43
N GLU A 59 -20.45 23.29 0.58
CA GLU A 59 -21.62 22.49 0.97
C GLU A 59 -21.23 21.07 1.45
N ILE A 60 -19.97 20.67 1.25
CA ILE A 60 -19.45 19.42 1.81
C ILE A 60 -19.51 19.51 3.34
N SER A 61 -20.20 18.56 3.94
CA SER A 61 -20.44 18.49 5.39
C SER A 61 -19.39 17.64 6.13
N MET A 62 -18.75 16.71 5.41
CA MET A 62 -17.67 15.87 5.93
C MET A 62 -16.81 15.38 4.76
N ALA A 63 -15.50 15.28 4.98
CA ALA A 63 -14.60 14.55 4.11
C ALA A 63 -14.06 13.31 4.85
N SER A 64 -13.94 12.18 4.17
CA SER A 64 -13.35 10.96 4.73
C SER A 64 -12.24 10.44 3.83
N LEU A 65 -11.10 10.06 4.42
CA LEU A 65 -9.92 9.56 3.72
C LEU A 65 -9.61 8.11 4.15
N SER A 66 -9.49 7.21 3.18
CA SER A 66 -8.81 5.93 3.33
C SER A 66 -7.49 5.94 2.56
N THR A 67 -6.51 5.18 3.05
CA THR A 67 -5.20 5.11 2.40
C THR A 67 -4.50 3.78 2.63
N THR A 68 -3.79 3.33 1.60
CA THR A 68 -2.90 2.17 1.70
C THR A 68 -1.51 2.51 2.26
N LEU A 69 -1.24 3.79 2.55
CA LEU A 69 0.09 4.28 2.96
C LEU A 69 0.62 3.55 4.21
N ALA A 70 -0.19 3.44 5.26
CA ALA A 70 0.22 2.76 6.50
C ALA A 70 0.56 1.28 6.26
N THR A 71 -0.30 0.56 5.54
CA THR A 71 -0.07 -0.85 5.21
C THR A 71 1.21 -1.03 4.40
N ASN A 72 1.39 -0.25 3.34
CA ASN A 72 2.56 -0.36 2.46
C ASN A 72 3.85 0.00 3.21
N ALA A 73 3.83 1.06 4.03
CA ALA A 73 4.99 1.46 4.80
C ALA A 73 5.48 0.35 5.75
N LEU A 74 4.56 -0.36 6.41
CA LEU A 74 4.94 -1.49 7.28
C LEU A 74 5.48 -2.69 6.50
N VAL A 75 4.90 -2.99 5.34
CA VAL A 75 5.37 -4.09 4.48
C VAL A 75 6.76 -3.80 3.90
N GLU A 76 6.98 -2.55 3.47
CA GLU A 76 8.23 -2.09 2.85
C GLU A 76 9.29 -1.68 3.89
N GLY A 77 8.96 -1.71 5.19
CA GLY A 77 9.86 -1.29 6.27
C GLY A 77 10.16 0.21 6.26
N GLN A 78 9.30 1.02 5.66
CA GLN A 78 9.43 2.46 5.58
C GLN A 78 8.87 3.16 6.83
N GLY A 79 9.39 4.36 7.09
CA GLY A 79 8.97 5.22 8.18
C GLY A 79 10.17 5.81 8.92
N GLY A 80 9.89 6.58 9.97
CA GLY A 80 10.94 7.25 10.71
C GLY A 80 11.77 6.29 11.57
N LYS A 81 13.04 6.63 11.84
CA LYS A 81 13.83 5.99 12.90
C LYS A 81 13.11 6.20 14.22
N VAL A 82 12.83 5.15 14.98
CA VAL A 82 12.16 5.26 16.29
C VAL A 82 13.09 4.84 17.41
N ALA A 83 12.66 4.97 18.66
CA ALA A 83 13.35 4.37 19.80
C ALA A 83 12.34 3.78 20.78
N LEU A 84 12.68 2.63 21.38
CA LEU A 84 11.80 1.90 22.30
C LEU A 84 12.30 2.03 23.74
N VAL A 85 11.42 2.43 24.66
CA VAL A 85 11.64 2.29 26.10
C VAL A 85 10.87 1.07 26.59
N PHE A 86 11.60 0.04 27.04
CA PHE A 86 11.09 -1.29 27.35
C PHE A 86 11.27 -1.59 28.84
N VAL A 87 10.18 -1.54 29.61
CA VAL A 87 10.22 -1.51 31.08
C VAL A 87 9.75 -2.83 31.69
N GLY A 88 10.60 -3.43 32.52
CA GLY A 88 10.26 -4.63 33.32
C GLY A 88 10.16 -5.92 32.51
N PHE A 89 10.68 -5.95 31.29
CA PHE A 89 10.74 -7.14 30.43
C PHE A 89 12.07 -7.88 30.55
N ARG A 90 12.09 -9.15 30.15
CA ARG A 90 13.29 -10.01 30.19
C ARG A 90 14.07 -9.89 28.87
N ASP A 91 15.36 -10.21 28.89
CA ASP A 91 16.24 -10.10 27.71
C ASP A 91 15.72 -10.86 26.48
N GLY A 92 15.05 -12.00 26.66
CA GLY A 92 14.44 -12.78 25.58
C GLY A 92 13.08 -12.28 25.07
N ASP A 93 12.49 -11.26 25.68
CA ASP A 93 11.20 -10.72 25.25
C ASP A 93 11.31 -9.85 23.98
N LEU A 94 12.49 -9.28 23.69
CA LEU A 94 12.75 -8.52 22.46
C LEU A 94 12.73 -9.39 21.20
N GLU A 95 13.07 -10.67 21.33
CA GLU A 95 13.05 -11.63 20.21
C GLU A 95 11.65 -12.19 19.93
N LYS A 96 10.66 -11.89 20.76
CA LYS A 96 9.29 -12.39 20.59
C LYS A 96 8.51 -11.55 19.59
N HIS A 97 7.63 -12.22 18.85
CA HIS A 97 6.70 -11.61 17.90
C HIS A 97 7.34 -10.76 16.79
N GLY A 98 8.66 -10.89 16.57
CA GLY A 98 9.38 -10.08 15.59
C GLY A 98 9.61 -8.64 16.04
N LEU A 99 9.66 -8.36 17.35
CA LEU A 99 9.94 -7.01 17.86
C LEU A 99 11.35 -6.53 17.48
N SER A 100 12.38 -7.37 17.66
CA SER A 100 13.76 -7.11 17.21
C SER A 100 13.81 -6.79 15.71
N ASP A 101 13.13 -7.60 14.91
CA ASP A 101 12.96 -7.39 13.46
C ASP A 101 12.26 -6.06 13.11
N ALA A 102 11.26 -5.65 13.90
CA ALA A 102 10.53 -4.40 13.69
C ALA A 102 11.34 -3.16 14.08
N LEU A 103 12.28 -3.30 15.02
CA LEU A 103 13.22 -2.25 15.39
C LEU A 103 14.30 -2.07 14.33
N ALA A 104 14.77 -3.15 13.70
CA ALA A 104 15.75 -3.11 12.61
C ALA A 104 17.04 -2.32 12.97
N GLY A 105 17.49 -2.44 14.23
CA GLY A 105 18.65 -1.70 14.75
C GLY A 105 18.31 -0.35 15.40
N ASP A 106 17.04 0.02 15.46
CA ASP A 106 16.58 1.21 16.18
C ASP A 106 16.90 1.11 17.69
N PRO A 107 17.26 2.22 18.36
CA PRO A 107 17.68 2.19 19.76
C PRO A 107 16.61 1.65 20.72
N VAL A 108 17.05 0.82 21.67
CA VAL A 108 16.21 0.31 22.75
C VAL A 108 16.85 0.65 24.09
N LEU A 109 16.04 1.16 25.01
CA LEU A 109 16.39 1.30 26.42
C LEU A 109 15.58 0.29 27.23
N THR A 110 16.25 -0.68 27.84
CA THR A 110 15.63 -1.57 28.81
C THR A 110 15.76 -0.96 30.20
N LEU A 111 14.64 -0.74 30.88
CA LEU A 111 14.61 -0.26 32.26
C LEU A 111 14.04 -1.31 33.20
N ALA A 112 14.55 -1.33 34.43
CA ALA A 112 13.85 -1.97 35.53
C ALA A 112 12.50 -1.26 35.78
N GLY A 113 11.56 -1.97 36.41
CA GLY A 113 10.24 -1.45 36.71
C GLY A 113 9.15 -2.44 36.33
N GLY A 114 8.06 -1.90 35.78
CA GLY A 114 6.87 -2.67 35.46
C GLY A 114 6.02 -2.98 36.69
N HIS A 115 4.90 -3.62 36.44
CA HIS A 115 3.93 -4.01 37.45
C HIS A 115 3.71 -5.52 37.43
N ASN A 116 3.17 -6.08 38.50
CA ASN A 116 2.77 -7.49 38.56
C ASN A 116 1.34 -7.67 38.02
N HIS A 117 0.84 -8.91 38.03
CA HIS A 117 -0.51 -9.23 37.53
C HIS A 117 -1.65 -8.54 38.29
N ALA A 118 -1.40 -8.08 39.53
CA ALA A 118 -2.34 -7.35 40.36
C ALA A 118 -2.20 -5.81 40.20
N GLY A 119 -1.29 -5.34 39.34
CA GLY A 119 -1.04 -3.92 39.12
C GLY A 119 -0.13 -3.26 40.18
N GLY A 120 0.44 -4.05 41.09
CA GLY A 120 1.44 -3.57 42.06
C GLY A 120 2.79 -3.34 41.40
N GLU A 121 3.44 -2.23 41.73
CA GLU A 121 4.77 -1.87 41.23
C GLU A 121 5.81 -2.91 41.67
N VAL A 122 6.59 -3.44 40.72
CA VAL A 122 7.62 -4.45 41.00
C VAL A 122 8.95 -3.79 41.40
N ALA A 123 9.28 -2.68 40.71
CA ALA A 123 10.44 -1.86 40.99
C ALA A 123 10.16 -0.41 40.57
N PRO A 124 10.79 0.59 41.19
CA PRO A 124 10.67 1.98 40.76
C PRO A 124 11.33 2.19 39.39
N LEU A 125 10.83 3.18 38.64
CA LEU A 125 11.44 3.63 37.40
C LEU A 125 12.72 4.44 37.65
N ASP A 126 13.76 4.14 36.88
CA ASP A 126 14.97 4.95 36.81
C ASP A 126 14.84 6.03 35.72
N MET A 127 14.37 7.21 36.13
CA MET A 127 14.21 8.37 35.23
C MET A 127 15.53 9.04 34.87
N ASP A 128 16.57 8.85 35.68
CA ASP A 128 17.91 9.39 35.41
C ASP A 128 18.56 8.59 34.28
N ALA A 129 18.41 7.25 34.29
CA ALA A 129 18.84 6.40 33.18
C ALA A 129 18.10 6.74 31.87
N LEU A 130 16.80 7.03 31.92
CA LEU A 130 16.05 7.53 30.75
C LEU A 130 16.68 8.83 30.22
N THR A 131 16.92 9.79 31.09
CA THR A 131 17.46 11.10 30.70
C THR A 131 18.88 10.98 30.14
N ALA A 132 19.73 10.16 30.77
CA ALA A 132 21.09 9.89 30.30
C ALA A 132 21.07 9.23 28.91
N TRP A 133 20.23 8.21 28.70
CA TRP A 133 20.10 7.56 27.40
C TRP A 133 19.66 8.52 26.29
N LEU A 134 18.73 9.44 26.58
CA LEU A 134 18.26 10.44 25.62
C LEU A 134 19.40 11.34 25.10
N THR A 135 20.42 11.65 25.91
CA THR A 135 21.55 12.50 25.48
C THR A 135 22.40 11.87 24.37
N GLY A 136 22.41 10.54 24.27
CA GLY A 136 23.13 9.80 23.24
C GLY A 136 22.30 9.47 21.99
N LEU A 137 21.04 9.87 21.93
CA LEU A 137 20.14 9.56 20.82
C LEU A 137 20.11 10.68 19.78
N ASP A 138 20.37 10.31 18.53
CA ASP A 138 20.21 11.20 17.38
C ASP A 138 19.34 10.58 16.28
N GLY A 139 18.65 11.45 15.54
CA GLY A 139 17.83 11.10 14.38
C GLY A 139 16.52 10.37 14.70
N VAL A 140 16.16 10.18 15.97
CA VAL A 140 14.88 9.55 16.37
C VAL A 140 13.72 10.49 16.02
N SER A 141 12.70 10.00 15.35
CA SER A 141 11.51 10.76 14.92
C SER A 141 10.34 10.63 15.90
N ALA A 142 10.22 9.49 16.59
CA ALA A 142 9.20 9.21 17.59
C ALA A 142 9.66 8.11 18.56
N PHE A 143 8.99 8.00 19.71
CA PHE A 143 9.28 7.00 20.73
C PHE A 143 8.13 6.00 20.88
N ALA A 144 8.47 4.76 21.16
CA ALA A 144 7.55 3.74 21.65
C ALA A 144 7.84 3.46 23.12
N VAL A 145 6.80 3.28 23.92
CA VAL A 145 6.93 2.95 25.35
C VAL A 145 6.07 1.75 25.66
N ALA A 146 6.68 0.73 26.25
CA ALA A 146 5.97 -0.45 26.72
C ALA A 146 6.46 -0.83 28.12
N ALA A 147 5.53 -1.02 29.05
CA ALA A 147 5.81 -1.53 30.39
C ALA A 147 5.06 -2.84 30.67
N GLN A 148 5.70 -3.71 31.46
CA GLN A 148 5.07 -4.95 31.92
C GLN A 148 3.80 -4.63 32.71
N PHE A 149 2.70 -5.31 32.37
CA PHE A 149 1.35 -5.11 32.95
C PHE A 149 0.82 -3.66 32.93
N ALA A 150 1.24 -2.85 31.95
CA ALA A 150 0.70 -1.50 31.75
C ALA A 150 -0.83 -1.43 31.55
N THR A 151 -1.45 -2.52 31.07
CA THR A 151 -2.91 -2.62 30.95
C THR A 151 -3.63 -2.71 32.30
N ARG A 152 -2.90 -3.04 33.37
CA ARG A 152 -3.39 -3.02 34.76
C ARG A 152 -3.03 -1.71 35.45
N ASN A 153 -1.80 -1.24 35.25
CA ASN A 153 -1.32 0.00 35.81
C ASN A 153 -0.38 0.71 34.81
N PRO A 154 -0.86 1.75 34.11
CA PRO A 154 -0.08 2.44 33.09
C PRO A 154 0.87 3.50 33.65
N SER A 155 0.99 3.63 34.99
CA SER A 155 1.72 4.74 35.62
C SER A 155 3.16 4.90 35.13
N HIS A 156 3.86 3.80 34.85
CA HIS A 156 5.21 3.84 34.28
C HIS A 156 5.22 4.35 32.85
N GLU A 157 4.32 3.87 31.99
CA GLU A 157 4.23 4.36 30.61
C GLU A 157 3.85 5.84 30.56
N LEU A 158 2.95 6.29 31.44
CA LEU A 158 2.53 7.69 31.52
C LEU A 158 3.69 8.61 31.94
N LYS A 159 4.43 8.25 33.01
CA LYS A 159 5.59 9.02 33.49
C LYS A 159 6.67 9.16 32.41
N ILE A 160 6.99 8.06 31.73
CA ILE A 160 7.98 8.06 30.64
C ILE A 160 7.47 8.89 29.45
N THR A 161 6.20 8.74 29.08
CA THR A 161 5.60 9.48 27.97
C THR A 161 5.65 10.99 28.21
N GLU A 162 5.29 11.44 29.41
CA GLU A 162 5.37 12.86 29.78
C GLU A 162 6.80 13.38 29.71
N ALA A 163 7.77 12.63 30.28
CA ALA A 163 9.17 13.00 30.24
C ALA A 163 9.72 13.08 28.81
N LEU A 164 9.42 12.09 27.97
CA LEU A 164 9.84 12.07 26.56
C LEU A 164 9.28 13.27 25.78
N ARG A 165 7.98 13.55 25.93
CA ARG A 165 7.35 14.71 25.27
C ARG A 165 7.99 16.03 25.73
N ARG A 166 8.20 16.19 27.04
CA ARG A 166 8.80 17.40 27.61
C ARG A 166 10.26 17.61 27.20
N LEU A 167 11.07 16.55 27.20
CA LEU A 167 12.50 16.63 26.95
C LEU A 167 12.85 16.69 25.46
N THR A 168 12.02 16.10 24.60
CA THR A 168 12.35 15.94 23.17
C THR A 168 11.38 16.65 22.22
N GLY A 169 10.16 16.97 22.67
CA GLY A 169 9.09 17.48 21.81
C GLY A 169 8.56 16.48 20.79
N LYS A 170 9.04 15.22 20.81
CA LYS A 170 8.71 14.21 19.79
C LYS A 170 7.45 13.42 20.17
N PRO A 171 6.73 12.87 19.17
CA PRO A 171 5.60 11.98 19.40
C PRO A 171 5.99 10.74 20.19
N VAL A 172 5.05 10.26 21.00
CA VAL A 172 5.23 9.07 21.84
C VAL A 172 4.01 8.16 21.71
N SER A 173 4.28 6.90 21.40
CA SER A 173 3.32 5.82 21.26
C SER A 173 3.40 4.90 22.49
N ALA A 174 2.42 5.01 23.39
CA ALA A 174 2.36 4.20 24.60
C ALA A 174 1.52 2.93 24.38
N SER A 175 2.08 1.77 24.74
CA SER A 175 1.48 0.47 24.44
C SER A 175 0.09 0.27 25.04
N HIS A 176 -0.19 0.83 26.23
CA HIS A 176 -1.49 0.73 26.89
C HIS A 176 -2.60 1.51 26.16
N GLN A 177 -2.26 2.52 25.35
CA GLN A 177 -3.23 3.33 24.61
C GLN A 177 -3.70 2.67 23.33
N LEU A 178 -2.92 1.70 22.81
CA LEU A 178 -3.22 0.98 21.57
C LEU A 178 -3.97 -0.33 21.82
N SER A 179 -3.79 -0.97 22.97
CA SER A 179 -4.52 -2.19 23.31
C SER A 179 -4.60 -2.45 24.81
N ALA A 180 -5.79 -2.82 25.27
CA ALA A 180 -6.03 -3.31 26.63
C ALA A 180 -5.72 -4.82 26.80
N LYS A 181 -5.45 -5.54 25.71
CA LYS A 181 -5.19 -6.99 25.75
C LYS A 181 -3.82 -7.29 26.38
N LEU A 182 -3.72 -8.42 27.08
CA LEU A 182 -2.45 -8.94 27.59
C LEU A 182 -1.53 -9.36 26.43
N ASN A 183 -0.27 -9.71 26.75
CA ASN A 183 0.87 -9.91 25.83
C ASN A 183 1.71 -8.64 25.61
N GLY A 184 2.60 -8.37 26.56
CA GLY A 184 3.44 -7.17 26.57
C GLY A 184 4.39 -7.04 25.36
N PRO A 185 5.14 -8.08 24.94
CA PRO A 185 6.01 -7.96 23.78
C PRO A 185 5.25 -7.65 22.48
N LYS A 186 4.05 -8.24 22.28
CA LYS A 186 3.21 -7.92 21.12
C LYS A 186 2.62 -6.50 21.17
N ARG A 187 2.32 -5.98 22.37
CA ARG A 187 1.96 -4.55 22.53
C ARG A 187 3.15 -3.63 22.23
N ALA A 188 4.35 -3.99 22.67
CA ALA A 188 5.57 -3.23 22.38
C ALA A 188 5.82 -3.18 20.86
N LEU A 189 5.68 -4.30 20.16
CA LEU A 189 5.70 -4.35 18.69
C LEU A 189 4.70 -3.36 18.10
N THR A 190 3.43 -3.41 18.54
CA THR A 190 2.38 -2.52 18.03
C THR A 190 2.71 -1.04 18.29
N ALA A 191 3.28 -0.72 19.46
CA ALA A 191 3.71 0.63 19.81
C ALA A 191 4.86 1.13 18.92
N VAL A 192 5.84 0.26 18.63
CA VAL A 192 6.95 0.54 17.71
C VAL A 192 6.45 0.80 16.30
N LEU A 193 5.60 -0.07 15.77
CA LEU A 193 5.03 0.11 14.43
C LEU A 193 4.18 1.38 14.34
N ASN A 194 3.37 1.69 15.37
CA ASN A 194 2.62 2.94 15.42
C ASN A 194 3.54 4.16 15.42
N ALA A 195 4.55 4.20 16.30
CA ALA A 195 5.52 5.31 16.38
C ALA A 195 6.20 5.57 15.03
N ARG A 196 6.53 4.49 14.29
CA ARG A 196 7.19 4.56 12.99
C ARG A 196 6.32 5.24 11.91
N LEU A 197 5.00 5.14 12.05
CA LEU A 197 4.02 5.68 11.10
C LEU A 197 3.62 7.14 11.38
N ILE A 198 3.78 7.65 12.61
CA ILE A 198 3.25 8.97 13.03
C ILE A 198 3.66 10.09 12.06
N GLY A 199 4.96 10.29 11.82
CA GLY A 199 5.41 11.43 11.01
C GLY A 199 5.00 11.36 9.53
N MET A 200 4.79 10.16 9.01
CA MET A 200 4.33 9.94 7.63
C MET A 200 2.85 10.26 7.48
N ILE A 201 2.03 9.70 8.38
CA ILE A 201 0.57 9.85 8.33
C ILE A 201 0.15 11.26 8.74
N ASP A 202 0.85 11.88 9.70
CA ASP A 202 0.64 13.28 10.08
C ASP A 202 0.83 14.23 8.90
N ARG A 203 1.94 14.07 8.17
CA ARG A 203 2.21 14.83 6.94
C ARG A 203 1.13 14.62 5.88
N LEU A 204 0.71 13.38 5.65
CA LEU A 204 -0.37 13.09 4.69
C LEU A 204 -1.66 13.82 5.06
N ILE A 205 -2.11 13.65 6.30
CA ILE A 205 -3.37 14.22 6.79
C ILE A 205 -3.31 15.75 6.75
N GLN A 206 -2.19 16.35 7.18
CA GLN A 206 -2.01 17.80 7.12
C GLN A 206 -2.10 18.30 5.67
N ARG A 207 -1.33 17.72 4.76
CA ARG A 207 -1.29 18.15 3.34
C ARG A 207 -2.62 17.92 2.64
N ALA A 208 -3.31 16.83 2.94
CA ALA A 208 -4.65 16.56 2.42
C ALA A 208 -5.67 17.58 2.95
N ALA A 209 -5.64 17.92 4.23
CA ALA A 209 -6.51 18.93 4.81
C ALA A 209 -6.25 20.33 4.21
N GLU A 210 -4.98 20.71 4.03
CA GLU A 210 -4.58 21.94 3.34
C GLU A 210 -5.12 21.96 1.89
N GLY A 211 -4.90 20.88 1.13
CA GLY A 211 -5.38 20.78 -0.24
C GLY A 211 -6.91 20.84 -0.37
N LEU A 212 -7.64 20.24 0.57
CA LEU A 212 -9.10 20.36 0.62
C LEU A 212 -9.55 21.78 0.98
N ALA A 213 -8.87 22.44 1.92
CA ALA A 213 -9.17 23.82 2.28
C ALA A 213 -8.92 24.80 1.13
N ASP A 214 -7.85 24.59 0.35
CA ASP A 214 -7.54 25.39 -0.85
C ASP A 214 -8.64 25.27 -1.93
N LEU A 215 -9.33 24.13 -1.98
CA LEU A 215 -10.51 23.90 -2.83
C LEU A 215 -11.81 24.51 -2.26
N GLY A 216 -11.78 25.03 -1.04
CA GLY A 216 -12.94 25.58 -0.33
C GLY A 216 -13.72 24.55 0.50
N VAL A 217 -13.21 23.32 0.65
CA VAL A 217 -13.81 22.29 1.52
C VAL A 217 -13.32 22.51 2.94
N ASN A 218 -14.16 23.16 3.76
CA ASN A 218 -13.87 23.46 5.17
C ASN A 218 -14.45 22.42 6.16
N ALA A 219 -14.88 21.27 5.63
CA ALA A 219 -15.50 20.21 6.41
C ALA A 219 -14.49 19.48 7.31
N PRO A 220 -14.94 18.85 8.41
CA PRO A 220 -14.09 17.96 9.19
C PRO A 220 -13.53 16.83 8.33
N LEU A 221 -12.22 16.60 8.41
CA LEU A 221 -11.55 15.46 7.80
C LEU A 221 -11.55 14.26 8.76
N MET A 222 -12.19 13.19 8.33
CA MET A 222 -12.24 11.89 8.98
C MET A 222 -11.30 10.91 8.28
N VAL A 223 -10.83 9.91 9.00
CA VAL A 223 -9.97 8.84 8.48
C VAL A 223 -10.60 7.49 8.74
N VAL A 224 -10.56 6.61 7.75
CA VAL A 224 -11.10 5.25 7.86
C VAL A 224 -10.11 4.36 8.61
N ARG A 225 -10.60 3.60 9.58
CA ARG A 225 -9.84 2.58 10.31
C ARG A 225 -9.89 1.21 9.60
N GLY A 226 -8.98 0.32 9.98
CA GLY A 226 -8.91 -1.04 9.47
C GLY A 226 -10.12 -1.92 9.79
N ASP A 227 -11.05 -1.48 10.62
CA ASP A 227 -12.36 -2.10 10.92
C ASP A 227 -13.53 -1.46 10.15
N GLY A 228 -13.25 -0.40 9.37
CA GLY A 228 -14.24 0.35 8.60
C GLY A 228 -14.89 1.52 9.35
N ALA A 229 -14.57 1.72 10.63
CA ALA A 229 -15.06 2.88 11.39
C ALA A 229 -14.34 4.17 11.00
N LEU A 230 -14.98 5.32 11.21
CA LEU A 230 -14.38 6.64 11.04
C LEU A 230 -13.81 7.17 12.36
N ILE A 231 -12.63 7.79 12.29
CA ILE A 231 -12.03 8.56 13.38
C ILE A 231 -11.65 9.96 12.89
N SER A 232 -11.46 10.90 13.81
CA SER A 232 -10.99 12.23 13.42
C SER A 232 -9.55 12.17 12.89
N ALA A 233 -9.20 13.14 12.05
CA ALA A 233 -7.81 13.38 11.63
C ALA A 233 -6.83 13.41 12.82
N ASP A 234 -7.19 14.06 13.93
CA ASP A 234 -6.33 14.15 15.12
C ASP A 234 -6.10 12.79 15.78
N GLN A 235 -7.14 11.96 15.89
CA GLN A 235 -7.00 10.59 16.41
C GLN A 235 -6.12 9.74 15.50
N ALA A 236 -6.27 9.88 14.18
CA ALA A 236 -5.44 9.16 13.21
C ALA A 236 -3.96 9.59 13.24
N ARG A 237 -3.68 10.85 13.60
CA ARG A 237 -2.31 11.35 13.82
C ARG A 237 -1.65 10.75 15.06
N GLU A 238 -2.42 10.49 16.11
CA GLU A 238 -1.91 9.85 17.34
C GLU A 238 -1.75 8.33 17.17
N LYS A 239 -2.70 7.68 16.49
CA LYS A 239 -2.78 6.22 16.32
C LYS A 239 -2.87 5.79 14.86
N PRO A 240 -1.89 6.18 14.00
CA PRO A 240 -1.89 5.81 12.59
C PRO A 240 -1.93 4.30 12.33
N ILE A 241 -1.47 3.48 13.28
CA ILE A 241 -1.55 2.02 13.17
C ILE A 241 -2.98 1.50 13.04
N GLU A 242 -3.99 2.26 13.48
CA GLU A 242 -5.40 1.89 13.34
C GLU A 242 -5.92 2.06 11.91
N THR A 243 -5.16 2.73 11.03
CA THR A 243 -5.51 2.97 9.62
C THR A 243 -4.99 1.88 8.67
N ILE A 244 -4.23 0.91 9.18
CA ILE A 244 -3.79 -0.24 8.39
C ILE A 244 -5.02 -0.99 7.87
N LEU A 245 -4.94 -1.45 6.62
CA LEU A 245 -6.03 -2.18 5.97
C LEU A 245 -7.35 -1.39 5.85
N SER A 246 -7.31 -0.05 5.93
CA SER A 246 -8.50 0.82 5.85
C SER A 246 -9.18 0.80 4.48
N GLY A 247 -8.43 0.74 3.38
CA GLY A 247 -8.98 0.64 2.02
C GLY A 247 -9.89 -0.58 1.85
N PRO A 248 -9.40 -1.82 2.05
CA PRO A 248 -10.24 -3.00 1.97
C PRO A 248 -11.42 -2.98 2.96
N ALA A 249 -11.23 -2.42 4.16
CA ALA A 249 -12.33 -2.25 5.11
C ALA A 249 -13.42 -1.31 4.57
N ALA A 250 -13.04 -0.19 3.95
CA ALA A 250 -13.96 0.73 3.28
C ALA A 250 -14.71 0.04 2.13
N SER A 251 -14.02 -0.76 1.31
CA SER A 251 -14.64 -1.54 0.21
C SER A 251 -15.73 -2.48 0.72
N ILE A 252 -15.55 -3.12 1.87
CA ILE A 252 -16.54 -4.04 2.45
C ILE A 252 -17.74 -3.29 3.00
N VAL A 253 -17.51 -2.18 3.71
CA VAL A 253 -18.58 -1.32 4.22
C VAL A 253 -19.39 -0.75 3.05
N GLY A 254 -18.72 -0.27 2.00
CA GLY A 254 -19.34 0.20 0.76
C GLY A 254 -20.12 -0.88 0.03
N ALA A 255 -19.57 -2.09 -0.10
CA ALA A 255 -20.25 -3.23 -0.72
C ALA A 255 -21.52 -3.62 0.05
N ARG A 256 -21.47 -3.64 1.38
CA ARG A 256 -22.67 -3.83 2.22
C ARG A 256 -23.70 -2.74 1.97
N TRP A 257 -23.27 -1.47 1.93
CA TRP A 257 -24.18 -0.34 1.71
C TRP A 257 -24.84 -0.40 0.32
N LEU A 258 -24.10 -0.74 -0.73
CA LEU A 258 -24.63 -0.87 -2.10
C LEU A 258 -25.59 -2.05 -2.25
N THR A 259 -25.23 -3.21 -1.69
CA THR A 259 -25.96 -4.46 -1.95
C THR A 259 -27.02 -4.78 -0.89
N GLN A 260 -26.94 -4.14 0.28
CA GLN A 260 -27.72 -4.46 1.49
C GLN A 260 -27.54 -5.92 1.96
N ALA A 261 -26.54 -6.63 1.43
CA ALA A 261 -26.29 -8.02 1.76
C ALA A 261 -25.88 -8.16 3.23
N GLN A 262 -26.42 -9.17 3.91
CA GLN A 262 -26.05 -9.48 5.29
C GLN A 262 -24.90 -10.50 5.34
N ASN A 263 -24.87 -11.43 4.39
CA ASN A 263 -23.86 -12.48 4.31
C ASN A 263 -23.29 -12.50 2.89
N ALA A 264 -22.00 -12.21 2.75
CA ALA A 264 -21.34 -12.09 1.45
C ALA A 264 -19.85 -12.38 1.54
N LEU A 265 -19.28 -12.80 0.40
CA LEU A 265 -17.85 -12.72 0.16
C LEU A 265 -17.61 -11.46 -0.67
N VAL A 266 -16.83 -10.54 -0.14
CA VAL A 266 -16.41 -9.33 -0.86
C VAL A 266 -15.02 -9.59 -1.41
N SER A 267 -14.86 -9.46 -2.73
CA SER A 267 -13.58 -9.61 -3.42
C SER A 267 -13.24 -8.27 -4.07
N ASP A 268 -12.32 -7.54 -3.46
CA ASP A 268 -11.78 -6.28 -3.99
C ASP A 268 -10.52 -6.58 -4.81
N ILE A 269 -10.55 -6.29 -6.12
CA ILE A 269 -9.46 -6.59 -7.04
C ILE A 269 -8.87 -5.27 -7.53
N GLY A 270 -7.71 -4.92 -6.99
CA GLY A 270 -6.92 -3.80 -7.45
C GLY A 270 -5.96 -4.18 -8.60
N GLY A 271 -5.05 -3.27 -8.94
CA GLY A 271 -4.00 -3.55 -9.94
C GLY A 271 -2.97 -4.59 -9.47
N THR A 272 -2.66 -4.64 -8.17
CA THR A 272 -1.59 -5.51 -7.64
C THR A 272 -2.11 -6.71 -6.86
N THR A 273 -3.20 -6.52 -6.13
CA THR A 273 -3.69 -7.45 -5.12
C THR A 273 -5.19 -7.68 -5.23
N THR A 274 -5.62 -8.83 -4.74
CA THR A 274 -7.01 -9.18 -4.52
C THR A 274 -7.21 -9.40 -3.04
N ASP A 275 -8.08 -8.61 -2.43
CA ASP A 275 -8.44 -8.66 -1.03
C ASP A 275 -9.81 -9.28 -0.89
N VAL A 276 -9.87 -10.44 -0.24
CA VAL A 276 -11.12 -11.19 -0.03
C VAL A 276 -11.49 -11.17 1.44
N ALA A 277 -12.69 -10.70 1.75
CA ALA A 277 -13.22 -10.65 3.11
C ALA A 277 -14.63 -11.21 3.21
N VAL A 278 -15.01 -11.59 4.43
CA VAL A 278 -16.32 -12.18 4.72
C VAL A 278 -17.16 -11.18 5.50
N LEU A 279 -18.34 -10.88 4.97
CA LEU A 279 -19.41 -10.18 5.64
C LEU A 279 -20.33 -11.22 6.30
N ARG A 280 -20.60 -11.08 7.60
CA ARG A 280 -21.57 -11.89 8.34
C ARG A 280 -22.50 -11.01 9.14
N ASP A 281 -23.79 -11.28 9.07
CA ASP A 281 -24.82 -10.50 9.79
C ASP A 281 -24.68 -8.98 9.57
N GLY A 282 -24.30 -8.60 8.35
CA GLY A 282 -24.09 -7.22 7.96
C GLY A 282 -22.85 -6.57 8.57
N GLN A 283 -21.92 -7.33 9.16
CA GLN A 283 -20.69 -6.80 9.74
C GLN A 283 -19.46 -7.48 9.12
N PRO A 284 -18.37 -6.73 8.87
CA PRO A 284 -17.09 -7.34 8.52
C PRO A 284 -16.61 -8.25 9.66
N ALA A 285 -16.19 -9.48 9.34
CA ALA A 285 -15.56 -10.33 10.34
C ALA A 285 -14.24 -9.67 10.80
N ILE A 286 -14.06 -9.50 12.11
CA ILE A 286 -12.81 -8.96 12.69
C ILE A 286 -11.90 -10.11 13.11
N ASP A 287 -10.59 -9.95 12.88
CA ASP A 287 -9.63 -10.96 13.30
C ASP A 287 -9.36 -10.87 14.81
N PRO A 288 -9.72 -11.89 15.62
CA PRO A 288 -9.58 -11.84 17.07
C PRO A 288 -8.12 -11.77 17.54
N ASN A 289 -7.18 -12.24 16.69
CA ASN A 289 -5.76 -12.23 16.97
C ASN A 289 -5.07 -10.94 16.48
N GLY A 290 -5.83 -9.95 16.01
CA GLY A 290 -5.36 -8.67 15.49
C GLY A 290 -4.86 -8.75 14.04
N ALA A 291 -4.58 -7.59 13.45
CA ALA A 291 -4.19 -7.47 12.05
C ALA A 291 -2.84 -8.16 11.74
N GLN A 292 -2.77 -8.83 10.59
CA GLN A 292 -1.52 -9.30 9.99
C GLN A 292 -1.08 -8.34 8.89
N VAL A 293 0.11 -7.75 9.03
CA VAL A 293 0.69 -6.90 7.98
C VAL A 293 2.12 -7.36 7.73
N GLY A 294 2.38 -7.86 6.52
CA GLY A 294 3.63 -8.56 6.21
C GLY A 294 3.86 -9.71 7.18
N LYS A 295 5.01 -9.72 7.86
CA LYS A 295 5.35 -10.72 8.89
C LYS A 295 4.84 -10.38 10.29
N TYR A 296 4.36 -9.17 10.53
CA TYR A 296 4.00 -8.70 11.86
C TYR A 296 2.54 -8.96 12.19
N ARG A 297 2.29 -9.47 13.41
CA ARG A 297 0.96 -9.61 14.00
C ARG A 297 0.75 -8.51 15.04
N THR A 298 -0.11 -7.54 14.76
CA THR A 298 -0.35 -6.41 15.66
C THR A 298 -1.46 -6.69 16.68
N MET A 299 -1.66 -5.77 17.62
CA MET A 299 -2.76 -5.79 18.59
C MET A 299 -3.99 -5.00 18.11
N VAL A 300 -3.91 -4.39 16.92
CA VAL A 300 -4.99 -3.59 16.33
C VAL A 300 -6.06 -4.51 15.76
N GLU A 301 -7.31 -4.18 16.06
CA GLU A 301 -8.45 -4.86 15.46
C GLU A 301 -8.65 -4.36 14.03
N ALA A 302 -8.69 -5.30 13.09
CA ALA A 302 -8.91 -5.01 11.69
C ALA A 302 -9.76 -6.13 11.09
N VAL A 303 -10.34 -5.83 9.94
CA VAL A 303 -11.10 -6.81 9.15
C VAL A 303 -10.24 -8.02 8.85
N ALA A 304 -10.80 -9.20 9.11
CA ALA A 304 -10.26 -10.48 8.70
C ALA A 304 -10.38 -10.61 7.18
N MET A 305 -9.25 -10.46 6.49
CA MET A 305 -9.17 -10.55 5.04
C MET A 305 -8.03 -11.47 4.61
N ARG A 306 -8.15 -11.99 3.38
CA ARG A 306 -7.11 -12.74 2.70
C ARG A 306 -6.68 -11.98 1.46
N THR A 307 -5.46 -11.46 1.50
CA THR A 307 -4.81 -10.81 0.36
C THR A 307 -4.07 -11.83 -0.49
N THR A 308 -4.27 -11.77 -1.81
CA THR A 308 -3.49 -12.52 -2.80
C THR A 308 -2.77 -11.53 -3.72
N GLY A 309 -1.50 -11.76 -4.02
CA GLY A 309 -0.69 -10.95 -4.94
C GLY A 309 -1.05 -11.15 -6.41
N LEU A 310 -2.34 -11.02 -6.72
CA LEU A 310 -2.94 -11.13 -8.04
C LEU A 310 -3.94 -9.98 -8.18
N GLY A 311 -3.86 -9.27 -9.29
CA GLY A 311 -4.70 -8.12 -9.61
C GLY A 311 -4.65 -7.80 -11.09
N GLY A 312 -5.32 -6.72 -11.50
CA GLY A 312 -5.45 -6.33 -12.91
C GLY A 312 -4.12 -6.15 -13.66
N ASP A 313 -3.08 -5.67 -12.98
CA ASP A 313 -1.77 -5.35 -13.56
C ASP A 313 -0.74 -6.48 -13.37
N SER A 314 -1.21 -7.69 -13.03
CA SER A 314 -0.34 -8.86 -12.87
C SER A 314 0.25 -9.26 -14.22
N GLU A 315 1.55 -9.49 -14.28
CA GLU A 315 2.23 -9.90 -15.51
C GLU A 315 1.65 -11.23 -16.00
N VAL A 316 1.23 -11.27 -17.27
CA VAL A 316 0.83 -12.52 -17.92
C VAL A 316 2.09 -13.25 -18.38
N HIS A 317 2.23 -14.49 -17.91
CA HIS A 317 3.34 -15.35 -18.26
C HIS A 317 2.87 -16.53 -19.11
N PHE A 318 3.67 -16.88 -20.11
CA PHE A 318 3.40 -18.03 -20.98
C PHE A 318 3.85 -19.32 -20.30
N LEU A 319 2.98 -20.33 -20.26
CA LEU A 319 3.35 -21.67 -19.81
C LEU A 319 4.06 -22.42 -20.94
N SER A 320 5.40 -22.40 -20.90
CA SER A 320 6.26 -23.03 -21.91
C SER A 320 6.57 -24.51 -21.64
N GLN A 321 6.20 -25.04 -20.47
CA GLN A 321 6.48 -26.42 -20.09
C GLN A 321 5.28 -27.34 -20.32
N GLY A 322 5.53 -28.53 -20.89
CA GLY A 322 4.51 -29.52 -21.20
C GLY A 322 3.87 -29.33 -22.59
N LEU A 323 2.99 -30.25 -22.97
CA LEU A 323 2.32 -30.23 -24.27
C LEU A 323 1.12 -29.26 -24.30
N ARG A 324 0.49 -29.01 -23.14
CA ARG A 324 -0.60 -28.06 -23.02
C ARG A 324 -0.04 -26.66 -22.84
N GLY A 325 -0.44 -25.74 -23.71
CA GLY A 325 -0.18 -24.31 -23.50
C GLY A 325 -1.07 -23.72 -22.43
N GLY A 326 -0.82 -22.45 -22.12
CA GLY A 326 -1.65 -21.68 -21.21
C GLY A 326 -0.91 -20.46 -20.69
N VAL A 327 -1.51 -19.83 -19.69
CA VAL A 327 -0.93 -18.69 -18.99
C VAL A 327 -0.91 -18.91 -17.49
N PHE A 328 0.01 -18.23 -16.81
CA PHE A 328 -0.10 -17.99 -15.38
C PHE A 328 0.06 -16.49 -15.12
N LEU A 329 -0.59 -16.00 -14.08
CA LEU A 329 -0.61 -14.58 -13.74
C LEU A 329 0.31 -14.31 -12.54
N GLY A 330 1.05 -13.21 -12.60
CA GLY A 330 1.83 -12.70 -11.49
C GLY A 330 3.02 -13.59 -11.08
N PRO A 331 3.58 -13.39 -9.87
CA PRO A 331 3.14 -12.43 -8.85
C PRO A 331 3.63 -10.99 -9.12
N ARG A 332 4.37 -10.77 -10.21
CA ARG A 332 4.93 -9.45 -10.53
C ARG A 332 3.84 -8.54 -11.08
N ARG A 333 3.79 -7.29 -10.59
CA ARG A 333 3.07 -6.20 -11.24
C ARG A 333 3.92 -5.54 -12.33
N VAL A 334 3.31 -5.23 -13.46
CA VAL A 334 3.92 -4.48 -14.58
C VAL A 334 3.01 -3.33 -15.00
N LEU A 335 3.49 -2.42 -15.86
CA LEU A 335 2.67 -1.40 -16.49
C LEU A 335 1.83 -2.07 -17.61
N PRO A 336 0.49 -1.97 -17.60
CA PRO A 336 -0.34 -2.46 -18.70
C PRO A 336 0.04 -1.81 -20.03
N ILE A 337 -0.07 -2.55 -21.14
CA ILE A 337 0.32 -2.02 -22.47
C ILE A 337 -0.63 -0.92 -22.93
N SER A 338 -1.91 -1.06 -22.65
CA SER A 338 -2.93 -0.03 -22.87
C SER A 338 -2.58 1.31 -22.20
N LEU A 339 -2.08 1.28 -20.96
CA LEU A 339 -1.59 2.49 -20.28
C LEU A 339 -0.23 2.96 -20.82
N ALA A 340 0.67 2.02 -21.15
CA ALA A 340 1.96 2.37 -21.75
C ALA A 340 1.80 3.16 -23.06
N ALA A 341 0.79 2.80 -23.87
CA ALA A 341 0.44 3.51 -25.10
C ALA A 341 -0.12 4.91 -24.85
N GLN A 342 -0.82 5.16 -23.75
CA GLN A 342 -1.19 6.54 -23.40
C GLN A 342 0.02 7.40 -23.01
N ILE A 343 1.03 6.80 -22.38
CA ILE A 343 2.25 7.51 -21.95
C ILE A 343 3.16 7.81 -23.15
N ALA A 344 3.33 6.84 -24.05
CA ALA A 344 4.24 6.93 -25.20
C ALA A 344 3.63 6.30 -26.46
N PRO A 345 2.58 6.92 -27.04
CA PRO A 345 1.78 6.31 -28.10
C PRO A 345 2.61 5.95 -29.32
N ASP A 346 3.44 6.88 -29.80
CA ASP A 346 4.25 6.69 -31.01
C ASP A 346 5.21 5.50 -30.88
N VAL A 347 5.92 5.41 -29.75
CA VAL A 347 6.90 4.34 -29.51
C VAL A 347 6.21 3.00 -29.34
N VAL A 348 5.11 2.95 -28.58
CA VAL A 348 4.40 1.70 -28.29
C VAL A 348 3.74 1.15 -29.56
N HIS A 349 2.96 1.94 -30.28
CA HIS A 349 2.29 1.45 -31.50
C HIS A 349 3.28 1.09 -32.60
N ALA A 350 4.30 1.92 -32.86
CA ALA A 350 5.31 1.61 -33.89
C ALA A 350 6.03 0.28 -33.61
N THR A 351 6.33 0.02 -32.34
CA THR A 351 6.98 -1.23 -31.91
C THR A 351 6.06 -2.43 -32.06
N LEU A 352 4.81 -2.32 -31.58
CA LEU A 352 3.83 -3.40 -31.68
C LEU A 352 3.53 -3.76 -33.15
N ASP A 353 3.38 -2.76 -34.02
CA ASP A 353 3.14 -2.95 -35.45
C ASP A 353 4.35 -3.60 -36.15
N GLN A 354 5.58 -3.19 -35.79
CA GLN A 354 6.80 -3.81 -36.29
C GLN A 354 6.89 -5.30 -35.87
N GLN A 355 6.62 -5.59 -34.60
CA GLN A 355 6.63 -6.95 -34.07
C GLN A 355 5.55 -7.81 -34.74
N LEU A 356 4.36 -7.27 -34.99
CA LEU A 356 3.27 -7.99 -35.66
C LEU A 356 3.60 -8.35 -37.12
N ARG A 357 4.51 -7.61 -37.78
CA ARG A 357 5.00 -7.93 -39.13
C ARG A 357 6.12 -8.98 -39.13
N THR A 358 6.73 -9.24 -37.98
CA THR A 358 7.83 -10.20 -37.84
C THR A 358 7.28 -11.63 -37.77
N VAL A 359 7.90 -12.55 -38.51
CA VAL A 359 7.43 -13.95 -38.65
C VAL A 359 7.71 -14.78 -37.40
N LEU A 360 8.88 -14.59 -36.78
CA LEU A 360 9.32 -15.34 -35.61
C LEU A 360 8.99 -14.56 -34.33
N PRO A 361 8.17 -15.12 -33.42
CA PRO A 361 7.91 -14.50 -32.13
C PRO A 361 9.18 -14.39 -31.29
N SER A 362 9.32 -13.28 -30.57
CA SER A 362 10.36 -13.05 -29.58
C SER A 362 9.79 -13.12 -28.15
N ASP A 363 10.62 -13.56 -27.20
CA ASP A 363 10.28 -13.52 -25.77
C ASP A 363 10.04 -12.10 -25.24
N PHE A 364 10.49 -11.09 -26.00
CA PHE A 364 10.37 -9.67 -25.67
C PHE A 364 9.29 -8.93 -26.49
N ASP A 365 8.52 -9.64 -27.33
CA ASP A 365 7.40 -9.03 -28.05
C ASP A 365 6.35 -8.49 -27.08
N GLY A 366 5.83 -7.30 -27.37
CA GLY A 366 4.88 -6.60 -26.51
C GLY A 366 5.43 -6.21 -25.14
N ARG A 367 6.77 -6.10 -24.97
CA ARG A 367 7.40 -5.70 -23.70
C ARG A 367 8.24 -4.44 -23.86
N PHE A 368 8.08 -3.53 -22.91
CA PHE A 368 8.80 -2.26 -22.84
C PHE A 368 9.46 -2.08 -21.48
N ILE A 369 10.45 -1.20 -21.42
CA ILE A 369 11.26 -0.94 -20.23
C ILE A 369 11.56 0.54 -20.13
N ARG A 370 11.56 1.07 -18.90
CA ARG A 370 12.03 2.42 -18.60
C ARG A 370 12.68 2.50 -17.23
N ARG A 371 13.52 3.51 -17.05
CA ARG A 371 14.22 3.80 -15.79
C ARG A 371 13.34 4.64 -14.88
N MET A 372 13.37 4.33 -13.59
CA MET A 372 12.69 5.11 -12.56
C MET A 372 13.69 6.06 -11.90
N THR A 373 13.32 7.33 -11.80
CA THR A 373 14.18 8.40 -11.24
C THR A 373 14.06 8.53 -9.72
N ILE A 374 13.21 7.71 -9.09
CA ILE A 374 12.85 7.83 -7.67
C ILE A 374 13.89 7.15 -6.74
N PHE A 375 14.61 6.14 -7.24
CA PHE A 375 15.59 5.38 -6.46
C PHE A 375 17.01 5.72 -6.93
N GLY A 376 17.92 6.03 -6.00
CA GLY A 376 19.31 6.35 -6.33
C GLY A 376 20.07 5.14 -6.87
N ASP A 377 21.05 5.38 -7.75
CA ASP A 377 21.86 4.35 -8.43
C ASP A 377 22.88 3.62 -7.52
N ALA A 378 22.89 3.94 -6.22
CA ALA A 378 23.96 3.53 -5.32
C ALA A 378 23.96 2.00 -5.08
N GLY A 379 25.14 1.38 -5.24
CA GLY A 379 25.38 -0.01 -4.83
C GLY A 379 25.01 -1.08 -5.86
N LEU A 380 24.91 -0.74 -7.15
CA LEU A 380 24.83 -1.74 -8.21
C LEU A 380 26.25 -2.26 -8.58
N PRO A 381 26.43 -3.57 -8.82
CA PRO A 381 27.64 -4.08 -9.44
C PRO A 381 27.88 -3.39 -10.79
N ALA A 382 29.14 -3.15 -11.17
CA ALA A 382 29.49 -2.44 -12.41
C ALA A 382 28.80 -2.99 -13.68
N ARG A 383 28.51 -4.29 -13.71
CA ARG A 383 27.78 -4.94 -14.81
C ARG A 383 26.30 -4.56 -14.84
N ASP A 384 25.64 -4.49 -13.69
CA ASP A 384 24.23 -4.09 -13.59
C ASP A 384 24.10 -2.60 -13.93
N GLN A 385 25.08 -1.78 -13.52
CA GLN A 385 25.15 -0.37 -13.90
C GLN A 385 25.23 -0.20 -15.42
N ALA A 386 26.07 -0.96 -16.11
CA ALA A 386 26.16 -0.91 -17.58
C ALA A 386 24.86 -1.35 -18.31
N VAL A 387 23.99 -2.12 -17.65
CA VAL A 387 22.64 -2.41 -18.15
C VAL A 387 21.73 -1.23 -17.88
N LEU A 388 21.75 -0.67 -16.66
CA LEU A 388 20.96 0.49 -16.27
C LEU A 388 21.24 1.72 -17.14
N ASP A 389 22.50 1.97 -17.50
CA ASP A 389 22.92 3.11 -18.32
C ASP A 389 22.33 3.06 -19.74
N ARG A 390 21.90 1.88 -20.21
CA ARG A 390 21.19 1.73 -21.49
C ARG A 390 19.69 2.04 -21.40
N ILE A 391 19.12 2.04 -20.19
CA ILE A 391 17.70 2.21 -19.95
C ILE A 391 17.41 3.69 -19.68
N THR A 392 16.64 4.31 -20.57
CA THR A 392 16.25 5.72 -20.44
C THR A 392 15.01 5.89 -19.55
N PRO A 393 14.72 7.12 -19.06
CA PRO A 393 13.45 7.43 -18.40
C PRO A 393 12.23 7.24 -19.32
N ASP A 394 12.41 7.40 -20.64
CA ASP A 394 11.38 7.14 -21.64
C ASP A 394 11.21 5.64 -21.89
N LEU A 395 10.00 5.23 -22.30
CA LEU A 395 9.70 3.83 -22.64
C LEU A 395 10.50 3.39 -23.88
N GLN A 396 11.18 2.26 -23.76
CA GLN A 396 11.95 1.63 -24.83
C GLN A 396 11.50 0.18 -25.06
N PRO A 397 11.52 -0.33 -26.30
CA PRO A 397 11.30 -1.75 -26.56
C PRO A 397 12.35 -2.60 -25.86
N MET A 398 11.91 -3.57 -25.04
CA MET A 398 12.82 -4.34 -24.20
C MET A 398 13.85 -5.15 -25.03
N GLY A 399 13.47 -5.60 -26.22
CA GLY A 399 14.36 -6.29 -27.16
C GLY A 399 15.48 -5.43 -27.76
N GLN A 400 15.39 -4.09 -27.69
CA GLN A 400 16.46 -3.19 -28.12
C GLN A 400 17.50 -2.94 -27.01
N VAL A 401 17.07 -3.07 -25.75
CA VAL A 401 17.93 -2.87 -24.57
C VAL A 401 18.72 -4.14 -24.26
N ILE A 402 18.08 -5.30 -24.35
CA ILE A 402 18.68 -6.60 -24.00
C ILE A 402 19.59 -7.10 -25.12
N LYS A 403 20.86 -7.31 -24.79
CA LYS A 403 21.89 -7.87 -25.69
C LYS A 403 22.29 -9.29 -25.31
N THR A 404 22.15 -9.67 -24.04
CA THR A 404 22.57 -10.98 -23.53
C THR A 404 21.58 -11.56 -22.51
N ARG A 405 21.63 -12.88 -22.24
CA ARG A 405 20.85 -13.50 -21.15
C ARG A 405 21.19 -12.96 -19.76
N ILE A 406 22.41 -12.43 -19.58
CA ILE A 406 22.86 -11.83 -18.33
C ILE A 406 22.13 -10.50 -18.07
N ASP A 407 21.83 -9.74 -19.13
CA ASP A 407 21.06 -8.50 -19.03
C ASP A 407 19.67 -8.76 -18.41
N THR A 408 19.01 -9.87 -18.78
CA THR A 408 17.71 -10.24 -18.23
C THR A 408 17.74 -10.43 -16.71
N GLN A 409 18.81 -11.04 -16.18
CA GLN A 409 18.97 -11.22 -14.74
C GLN A 409 19.25 -9.90 -14.03
N ALA A 410 20.04 -9.02 -14.63
CA ALA A 410 20.30 -7.68 -14.09
C ALA A 410 18.99 -6.85 -14.06
N ILE A 411 18.22 -6.86 -15.14
CA ILE A 411 16.91 -6.19 -15.21
C ILE A 411 15.98 -6.72 -14.12
N ALA A 412 15.89 -8.03 -13.94
CA ALA A 412 15.05 -8.61 -12.89
C ALA A 412 15.44 -8.11 -11.48
N ARG A 413 16.75 -7.98 -11.18
CA ARG A 413 17.23 -7.39 -9.92
C ARG A 413 16.87 -5.91 -9.80
N MET A 414 17.03 -5.14 -10.87
CA MET A 414 16.71 -3.70 -10.88
C MET A 414 15.21 -3.42 -10.73
N VAL A 415 14.37 -4.26 -11.35
CA VAL A 415 12.91 -4.21 -11.16
C VAL A 415 12.54 -4.52 -9.71
N ALA A 416 13.15 -5.53 -9.10
CA ALA A 416 12.94 -5.85 -7.69
C ALA A 416 13.38 -4.72 -6.74
N ARG A 417 14.33 -3.87 -7.17
CA ARG A 417 14.78 -2.67 -6.44
C ARG A 417 14.01 -1.40 -6.81
N GLY A 418 13.00 -1.48 -7.67
CA GLY A 418 12.21 -0.34 -8.14
C GLY A 418 12.94 0.62 -9.08
N MET A 419 14.19 0.34 -9.47
CA MET A 419 15.02 1.19 -10.33
C MET A 419 14.55 1.20 -11.79
N VAL A 420 13.82 0.17 -12.20
CA VAL A 420 13.35 -0.05 -13.57
C VAL A 420 11.89 -0.50 -13.53
N GLN A 421 11.08 0.02 -14.44
CA GLN A 421 9.71 -0.42 -14.65
C GLN A 421 9.59 -1.14 -15.99
N ILE A 422 8.86 -2.25 -16.00
CA ILE A 422 8.53 -3.01 -17.21
C ILE A 422 7.06 -2.74 -17.55
N ALA A 423 6.78 -2.59 -18.85
CA ALA A 423 5.43 -2.74 -19.39
C ALA A 423 5.31 -4.08 -20.12
N ALA A 424 4.23 -4.81 -19.88
CA ALA A 424 3.95 -6.10 -20.49
C ALA A 424 2.44 -6.38 -20.42
N LEU A 425 1.99 -7.45 -21.09
CA LEU A 425 0.59 -7.84 -21.11
C LEU A 425 0.06 -8.16 -19.70
N THR A 426 -1.15 -7.70 -19.40
CA THR A 426 -1.85 -7.84 -18.11
C THR A 426 -3.33 -8.22 -18.28
N PRO A 427 -4.01 -8.72 -17.23
CA PRO A 427 -5.47 -8.83 -17.22
C PRO A 427 -6.21 -7.51 -17.52
N THR A 428 -5.64 -6.35 -17.16
CA THR A 428 -6.20 -5.06 -17.53
C THR A 428 -6.24 -4.88 -19.05
N ASP A 429 -5.21 -5.32 -19.79
CA ASP A 429 -5.22 -5.30 -21.25
C ASP A 429 -6.27 -6.26 -21.84
N ALA A 430 -6.41 -7.46 -21.27
CA ALA A 430 -7.47 -8.40 -21.64
C ALA A 430 -8.88 -7.78 -21.47
N SER A 431 -9.10 -7.07 -20.35
CA SER A 431 -10.35 -6.37 -20.07
C SER A 431 -10.68 -5.30 -21.13
N HIS A 432 -9.68 -4.54 -21.61
CA HIS A 432 -9.85 -3.57 -22.70
C HIS A 432 -10.27 -4.23 -24.03
N ALA A 433 -9.60 -5.32 -24.40
CA ALA A 433 -9.91 -6.04 -25.62
C ALA A 433 -11.32 -6.66 -25.60
N LEU A 434 -11.78 -7.11 -24.43
CA LEU A 434 -13.15 -7.61 -24.23
C LEU A 434 -14.20 -6.50 -24.11
N GLY A 435 -13.79 -5.22 -24.10
CA GLY A 435 -14.71 -4.08 -23.95
C GLY A 435 -15.35 -3.99 -22.56
N ARG A 436 -14.74 -4.61 -21.54
CA ARG A 436 -15.18 -4.51 -20.14
C ARG A 436 -14.72 -3.19 -19.50
N THR A 437 -13.72 -2.55 -20.09
CA THR A 437 -13.17 -1.23 -19.73
C THR A 437 -12.68 -0.52 -20.99
N ASP A 438 -12.73 0.81 -21.01
CA ASP A 438 -12.34 1.66 -22.14
C ASP A 438 -11.53 2.89 -21.71
N VAL A 439 -10.98 2.87 -20.49
CA VAL A 439 -10.24 3.99 -19.90
C VAL A 439 -8.87 4.25 -20.55
N TRP A 440 -8.29 3.24 -21.20
CA TRP A 440 -6.97 3.29 -21.85
C TRP A 440 -6.99 2.79 -23.30
N ASP A 441 -5.80 2.74 -23.92
CA ASP A 441 -5.65 2.41 -25.34
C ASP A 441 -6.00 0.95 -25.63
N LYS A 442 -7.20 0.74 -26.16
CA LYS A 442 -7.72 -0.57 -26.55
C LYS A 442 -6.94 -1.19 -27.70
N GLU A 443 -6.51 -0.39 -28.68
CA GLU A 443 -5.82 -0.90 -29.87
C GLU A 443 -4.45 -1.49 -29.48
N ALA A 444 -3.72 -0.83 -28.60
CA ALA A 444 -2.45 -1.33 -28.07
C ALA A 444 -2.63 -2.64 -27.30
N ALA A 445 -3.69 -2.76 -26.49
CA ALA A 445 -4.01 -4.00 -25.79
C ALA A 445 -4.30 -5.16 -26.77
N GLU A 446 -5.10 -4.93 -27.80
CA GLU A 446 -5.40 -5.94 -28.83
C GLU A 446 -4.15 -6.39 -29.58
N LYS A 447 -3.26 -5.45 -29.95
CA LYS A 447 -1.97 -5.76 -30.58
C LYS A 447 -1.08 -6.60 -29.66
N ALA A 448 -1.01 -6.27 -28.37
CA ALA A 448 -0.23 -7.02 -27.39
C ALA A 448 -0.76 -8.45 -27.17
N LEU A 449 -2.08 -8.61 -27.09
CA LEU A 449 -2.73 -9.93 -27.00
C LEU A 449 -2.42 -10.79 -28.23
N LEU A 450 -2.49 -10.21 -29.43
CA LEU A 450 -2.12 -10.91 -30.67
C LEU A 450 -0.67 -11.37 -30.67
N LEU A 451 0.26 -10.49 -30.28
CA LEU A 451 1.68 -10.84 -30.18
C LEU A 451 1.91 -11.98 -29.18
N PHE A 452 1.26 -11.92 -28.03
CA PHE A 452 1.37 -12.95 -27.02
C PHE A 452 0.77 -14.28 -27.47
N GLY A 453 -0.38 -14.25 -28.15
CA GLY A 453 -1.06 -15.42 -28.69
C GLY A 453 -0.27 -16.19 -29.75
N ARG A 454 0.65 -15.53 -30.47
CA ARG A 454 1.54 -16.17 -31.47
C ARG A 454 2.57 -17.12 -30.86
N ARG A 455 2.78 -17.08 -29.54
CA ARG A 455 3.70 -18.00 -28.86
C ARG A 455 3.21 -19.44 -29.02
N ARG A 456 4.15 -20.35 -29.30
CA ARG A 456 3.84 -21.75 -29.56
C ARG A 456 3.92 -22.60 -28.31
N THR A 457 2.93 -23.45 -28.11
CA THR A 457 2.88 -24.45 -27.04
C THR A 457 3.93 -25.56 -27.27
N GLY A 458 4.11 -26.46 -26.30
CA GLY A 458 4.95 -27.64 -26.51
C GLY A 458 4.47 -28.58 -27.62
N ALA A 459 3.20 -28.46 -28.06
CA ALA A 459 2.66 -29.16 -29.22
C ALA A 459 2.93 -28.43 -30.56
N GLY A 460 3.54 -27.23 -30.52
CA GLY A 460 3.84 -26.43 -31.70
C GLY A 460 2.68 -25.58 -32.20
N GLU A 461 1.52 -25.61 -31.55
CA GLU A 461 0.35 -24.78 -31.91
C GLU A 461 0.47 -23.38 -31.30
N MET A 462 -0.09 -22.36 -31.96
CA MET A 462 -0.20 -21.03 -31.35
C MET A 462 -1.22 -21.05 -30.22
N LEU A 463 -1.00 -20.24 -29.19
CA LEU A 463 -1.93 -20.14 -28.06
C LEU A 463 -3.28 -19.53 -28.49
N SER A 464 -3.24 -18.48 -29.30
CA SER A 464 -4.43 -17.87 -29.90
C SER A 464 -4.05 -17.01 -31.11
N THR A 465 -4.95 -16.92 -32.08
CA THR A 465 -4.83 -16.01 -33.24
C THR A 465 -5.75 -14.80 -33.16
N GLN A 466 -6.58 -14.72 -32.12
CA GLN A 466 -7.57 -13.67 -31.94
C GLN A 466 -7.35 -12.97 -30.59
N PRO A 467 -7.38 -11.63 -30.54
CA PRO A 467 -7.19 -10.90 -29.28
C PRO A 467 -8.27 -11.24 -28.26
N ALA A 468 -9.54 -11.31 -28.66
CA ALA A 468 -10.66 -11.65 -27.77
C ALA A 468 -10.51 -13.04 -27.14
N HIS A 469 -10.17 -14.05 -27.95
CA HIS A 469 -9.92 -15.39 -27.41
C HIS A 469 -8.68 -15.44 -26.49
N MET A 470 -7.61 -14.69 -26.80
CA MET A 470 -6.47 -14.57 -25.90
C MET A 470 -6.85 -13.88 -24.59
N ALA A 471 -7.74 -12.88 -24.65
CA ALA A 471 -8.25 -12.18 -23.49
C ALA A 471 -9.18 -13.05 -22.64
N ASP A 472 -9.93 -13.99 -23.23
CA ASP A 472 -10.73 -14.97 -22.47
C ASP A 472 -9.87 -16.04 -21.78
N ILE A 473 -8.68 -16.34 -22.32
CA ILE A 473 -7.69 -17.24 -21.68
C ILE A 473 -7.08 -16.59 -20.43
N ILE A 474 -6.95 -15.26 -20.42
CA ILE A 474 -6.37 -14.45 -19.33
C ILE A 474 -7.44 -14.09 -18.32
#